data_AF-A0A7S1X7M8-F1
#
_entry.id   AF-A0A7S1X7M8-F1
#
_cell.length_a   1.000
_cell.length_b   1.000
_cell.length_c   1.000
_cell.angle_alpha   90.00
_cell.angle_beta   90.00
_cell.angle_gamma   90.00
#
_symmetry.space_group_name_H-M   'P 1'
#
loop_
_entity.id
_entity.type
_entity.pdbx_description
1 polymer ?
#
loop_
_entity_poly.entity_id
_entity_poly.type
_entity_poly.pdbx_seq_one_letter_code
_entity_poly.pdbx_strand_id
1 'polypeptide(L)'
;VASFQTDYIVAGISPFGINLAILAYISEHGDAAAHDGAEGSLGTDGTSVREREDTMKGVDNIEALRPELRIVSWDNREIVSDALSLHGFEHYTANDYSLAAFHPMKCRASENHGAAIDQESAPAQEEGVTKWWRDGYEPFYFVVSPKDIVQGRPRDTEDRISWMLSHGRFEEALSLVERGESSELSTRELVAQAYLEHLMSCSKFAEAATLCPRLLQGNAAAWERWVYMFAQVRQLPTLAPHIPVEEPRLRTTAYEVVLSSLLASTSDHEEMLRLIKIWPSKGLYSAEHICEKAQARVDKYGGSTVLYEVIAELYKIQGNMDAVLDILLSLRRQDVFPFVLENQLLHALSDRLEGFMAIDEERTLSLLVEYCDDIPPQN
;
A
#
# COMPACT_ATOMS: atom_id res chain seq x y z
N VAL A 1 43.17 -22.65 2.26
CA VAL A 1 43.47 -21.80 1.10
C VAL A 1 42.44 -22.14 0.03
N ALA A 2 41.56 -21.21 -0.32
CA ALA A 2 40.65 -21.37 -1.45
C ALA A 2 41.38 -20.94 -2.73
N SER A 3 41.18 -21.66 -3.83
CA SER A 3 41.74 -21.34 -5.14
C SER A 3 40.58 -21.07 -6.10
N PHE A 4 40.62 -19.92 -6.77
CA PHE A 4 39.61 -19.50 -7.74
C PHE A 4 40.24 -19.57 -9.13
N GLN A 5 39.60 -20.27 -10.04
CA GLN A 5 39.97 -20.30 -11.46
C GLN A 5 38.89 -19.52 -12.21
N THR A 6 39.28 -18.41 -12.84
CA THR A 6 38.40 -17.48 -13.54
C THR A 6 38.83 -17.33 -14.99
N ASP A 7 37.87 -17.07 -15.87
CA ASP A 7 38.03 -16.75 -17.29
C ASP A 7 38.18 -15.25 -17.56
N TYR A 8 38.23 -14.44 -16.50
CA TYR A 8 38.34 -12.98 -16.51
C TYR A 8 39.45 -12.51 -15.57
N ILE A 9 39.89 -11.26 -15.79
CA ILE A 9 40.89 -10.59 -14.93
C ILE A 9 40.15 -9.96 -13.74
N VAL A 10 40.62 -10.23 -12.52
CA VAL A 10 40.06 -9.64 -11.30
C VAL A 10 40.65 -8.25 -11.10
N ALA A 11 39.86 -7.21 -11.35
CA ALA A 11 40.23 -5.82 -11.10
C ALA A 11 39.99 -5.39 -9.64
N GLY A 12 39.15 -6.11 -8.91
CA GLY A 12 38.91 -5.83 -7.49
C GLY A 12 38.10 -6.94 -6.80
N ILE A 13 38.32 -7.08 -5.50
CA ILE A 13 37.61 -8.06 -4.66
C ILE A 13 37.20 -7.42 -3.34
N SER A 14 36.00 -7.72 -2.88
CA SER A 14 35.46 -7.22 -1.61
C SER A 14 34.53 -8.25 -0.96
N PRO A 15 34.48 -8.36 0.37
CA PRO A 15 33.53 -9.24 1.05
C PRO A 15 32.09 -8.80 0.83
N PHE A 16 31.19 -9.74 0.50
CA PHE A 16 29.74 -9.51 0.34
C PHE A 16 28.97 -10.66 0.98
N GLY A 17 28.47 -10.50 2.20
CA GLY A 17 27.75 -11.60 2.82
C GLY A 17 28.68 -12.66 3.35
N ILE A 18 28.23 -13.88 3.15
CA ILE A 18 29.05 -15.08 3.15
C ILE A 18 29.74 -15.32 1.81
N ASN A 19 29.64 -14.39 0.84
CA ASN A 19 30.19 -14.50 -0.52
C ASN A 19 31.23 -13.39 -0.78
N LEU A 20 31.73 -13.33 -2.01
CA LEU A 20 32.69 -12.34 -2.49
C LEU A 20 32.08 -11.55 -3.65
N ALA A 21 32.21 -10.23 -3.60
CA ALA A 21 31.98 -9.35 -4.74
C ALA A 21 33.29 -9.19 -5.52
N ILE A 22 33.27 -9.51 -6.80
CA ILE A 22 34.41 -9.51 -7.69
C ILE A 22 34.11 -8.58 -8.86
N LEU A 23 34.98 -7.60 -9.08
CA LEU A 23 34.96 -6.78 -10.28
C LEU A 23 35.77 -7.48 -11.36
N ALA A 24 35.08 -7.99 -12.37
CA ALA A 24 35.62 -8.74 -13.48
C ALA A 24 35.85 -7.82 -14.68
N TYR A 25 37.08 -7.78 -15.17
CA TYR A 25 37.44 -7.18 -16.45
C TYR A 25 37.48 -8.27 -17.52
N ILE A 26 36.72 -8.06 -18.60
CA ILE A 26 36.56 -9.01 -19.69
C ILE A 26 37.17 -8.41 -20.95
N SER A 27 37.99 -9.21 -21.61
CA SER A 27 38.58 -8.89 -22.91
C SER A 27 38.28 -10.02 -23.88
N GLU A 28 37.97 -9.69 -25.13
CA GLU A 28 37.60 -10.70 -26.15
C GLU A 28 38.73 -11.71 -26.46
N HIS A 29 39.97 -11.42 -26.07
CA HIS A 29 41.11 -12.29 -26.31
C HIS A 29 41.72 -12.73 -24.98
N GLY A 30 41.24 -13.89 -24.48
CA GLY A 30 41.79 -14.53 -23.28
C GLY A 30 43.31 -14.67 -23.33
N ASP A 31 43.96 -14.35 -22.20
CA ASP A 31 45.32 -14.74 -21.82
C ASP A 31 46.51 -14.36 -22.74
N ALA A 32 46.39 -13.42 -23.67
CA ALA A 32 47.52 -13.04 -24.54
C ALA A 32 48.40 -11.89 -24.00
N ALA A 33 47.91 -11.06 -23.07
CA ALA A 33 48.60 -9.82 -22.68
C ALA A 33 49.49 -9.91 -21.42
N ALA A 34 49.56 -11.06 -20.74
CA ALA A 34 50.29 -11.20 -19.48
C ALA A 34 51.75 -11.67 -19.61
N HIS A 35 52.24 -11.96 -20.83
CA HIS A 35 53.61 -12.42 -21.08
C HIS A 35 54.33 -11.49 -22.07
N ASP A 36 54.63 -10.26 -21.66
CA ASP A 36 55.79 -9.57 -22.26
C ASP A 36 56.50 -8.72 -21.21
N GLY A 37 57.27 -9.41 -20.38
CA GLY A 37 58.07 -8.84 -19.32
C GLY A 37 59.38 -9.61 -19.17
N ALA A 38 60.43 -9.02 -19.74
CA ALA A 38 61.85 -9.29 -19.52
C ALA A 38 62.48 -10.52 -20.20
N GLU A 39 63.23 -10.28 -21.28
CA GLU A 39 64.64 -10.69 -21.40
C GLU A 39 65.42 -9.68 -22.26
N GLY A 40 66.59 -9.25 -21.76
CA GLY A 40 67.47 -8.30 -22.45
C GLY A 40 68.67 -8.98 -23.11
N SER A 41 69.30 -8.32 -24.08
CA SER A 41 70.76 -8.35 -24.28
C SER A 41 71.23 -7.32 -25.32
N LEU A 42 72.50 -6.96 -25.18
CA LEU A 42 73.31 -5.88 -25.78
C LEU A 42 73.53 -5.95 -27.31
N GLY A 43 73.84 -4.80 -27.93
CA GLY A 43 74.67 -4.76 -29.15
C GLY A 43 74.65 -3.48 -30.02
N THR A 44 75.46 -2.48 -29.62
CA THR A 44 76.27 -1.51 -30.43
C THR A 44 75.87 -1.00 -31.84
N ASP A 45 76.01 0.33 -31.95
CA ASP A 45 76.49 1.17 -33.07
C ASP A 45 75.59 1.64 -34.23
N GLY A 46 75.60 2.97 -34.44
CA GLY A 46 75.62 3.56 -35.80
C GLY A 46 74.45 4.45 -36.23
N THR A 47 74.57 5.75 -35.95
CA THR A 47 74.11 6.93 -36.71
C THR A 47 73.23 6.74 -37.98
N SER A 48 72.00 7.24 -37.98
CA SER A 48 71.50 8.22 -38.98
C SER A 48 70.05 8.64 -38.71
N VAL A 49 69.85 9.95 -38.56
CA VAL A 49 68.55 10.62 -38.60
C VAL A 49 68.06 10.62 -40.06
N ARG A 50 66.90 10.01 -40.32
CA ARG A 50 65.80 10.52 -41.18
C ARG A 50 64.76 9.44 -41.50
N GLU A 51 63.52 9.81 -41.21
CA GLU A 51 62.30 9.49 -41.99
C GLU A 51 62.02 8.01 -42.26
N ARG A 52 61.20 7.43 -41.38
CA ARG A 52 60.17 6.46 -41.75
C ARG A 52 58.97 6.65 -40.82
N GLU A 53 58.05 7.48 -41.28
CA GLU A 53 56.63 7.37 -40.92
C GLU A 53 56.13 5.96 -41.30
N ASP A 54 55.09 5.55 -40.57
CA ASP A 54 54.18 4.46 -40.92
C ASP A 54 54.72 3.02 -40.87
N THR A 55 54.83 2.47 -39.65
CA THR A 55 54.52 1.04 -39.36
C THR A 55 54.42 0.80 -37.84
N MET A 56 53.59 1.58 -37.15
CA MET A 56 53.23 1.30 -35.76
C MET A 56 51.74 1.64 -35.52
N LYS A 57 50.88 1.14 -36.42
CA LYS A 57 49.43 1.04 -36.23
C LYS A 57 49.07 -0.43 -36.28
N GLY A 58 49.21 -1.07 -35.15
CA GLY A 58 48.93 -2.48 -34.94
C GLY A 58 49.27 -2.87 -33.51
N VAL A 59 48.98 -1.97 -32.56
CA VAL A 59 48.76 -2.43 -31.19
C VAL A 59 47.30 -2.84 -31.23
N ASP A 60 47.07 -4.13 -31.04
CA ASP A 60 45.76 -4.75 -31.07
C ASP A 60 44.78 -3.86 -30.32
N ASN A 61 43.76 -3.37 -31.03
CA ASN A 61 42.65 -2.67 -30.43
C ASN A 61 41.91 -3.74 -29.62
N ILE A 62 42.40 -4.02 -28.41
CA ILE A 62 41.75 -4.92 -27.48
C ILE A 62 40.47 -4.19 -27.09
N GLU A 63 39.39 -4.51 -27.79
CA GLU A 63 38.08 -3.97 -27.48
C GLU A 63 37.69 -4.52 -26.10
N ALA A 64 37.81 -3.65 -25.09
CA ALA A 64 37.41 -3.96 -23.74
C ALA A 64 35.88 -4.08 -23.71
N LEU A 65 35.39 -5.19 -23.15
CA LEU A 65 33.97 -5.36 -22.90
C LEU A 65 33.58 -4.62 -21.62
N ARG A 66 32.26 -4.46 -21.41
CA ARG A 66 31.75 -3.83 -20.19
C ARG A 66 32.23 -4.63 -18.98
N PRO A 67 32.87 -3.99 -17.98
CA PRO A 67 33.27 -4.70 -16.79
C PRO A 67 32.03 -5.19 -16.04
N GLU A 68 32.15 -6.35 -15.42
CA GLU A 68 31.05 -7.01 -14.72
C GLU A 68 31.29 -7.02 -13.22
N LEU A 69 30.23 -6.81 -12.44
CA LEU A 69 30.24 -7.10 -11.02
C LEU A 69 29.64 -8.49 -10.79
N ARG A 70 30.46 -9.42 -10.29
CA ARG A 70 30.07 -10.80 -10.03
C ARG A 70 30.03 -11.08 -8.53
N ILE A 71 28.99 -11.77 -8.07
CA ILE A 71 28.92 -12.32 -6.71
C ILE A 71 29.25 -13.81 -6.80
N VAL A 72 30.32 -14.22 -6.14
CA VAL A 72 30.87 -15.58 -6.19
C VAL A 72 30.97 -16.16 -4.79
N SER A 73 30.57 -17.41 -4.62
CA SER A 73 30.70 -18.15 -3.35
C SER A 73 32.15 -18.62 -3.13
N TRP A 74 32.52 -18.94 -1.89
CA TRP A 74 33.86 -19.43 -1.53
C TRP A 74 34.27 -20.74 -2.22
N ASP A 75 33.32 -21.47 -2.78
CA ASP A 75 33.51 -22.67 -3.59
C ASP A 75 33.70 -22.38 -5.10
N ASN A 76 33.99 -21.12 -5.46
CA ASN A 76 34.17 -20.66 -6.85
C ASN A 76 32.92 -20.86 -7.73
N ARG A 77 31.72 -20.82 -7.14
CA ARG A 77 30.45 -20.83 -7.88
C ARG A 77 29.92 -19.42 -8.07
N GLU A 78 29.65 -19.06 -9.32
CA GLU A 78 29.01 -17.79 -9.68
C GLU A 78 27.53 -17.82 -9.27
N ILE A 79 27.11 -16.82 -8.48
CA ILE A 79 25.73 -16.68 -8.01
C ILE A 79 24.97 -15.72 -8.93
N VAL A 80 25.56 -14.54 -9.20
CA VAL A 80 25.00 -13.48 -10.05
C VAL A 80 26.14 -12.73 -10.74
N SER A 81 25.92 -12.31 -11.97
CA SER A 81 26.75 -11.39 -12.74
C SER A 81 25.90 -10.26 -13.32
N ASP A 82 26.45 -9.03 -13.35
CA ASP A 82 25.81 -7.87 -13.97
C ASP A 82 26.86 -6.98 -14.67
N ALA A 83 26.54 -6.52 -15.87
CA ALA A 83 27.42 -5.70 -16.70
C ALA A 83 27.24 -4.21 -16.39
N LEU A 84 28.33 -3.54 -15.99
CA LEU A 84 28.29 -2.16 -15.54
C LEU A 84 28.28 -1.19 -16.73
N SER A 85 27.36 -0.23 -16.68
CA SER A 85 27.25 0.83 -17.71
C SER A 85 28.17 2.01 -17.41
N LEU A 86 29.49 1.77 -17.38
CA LEU A 86 30.52 2.80 -17.21
C LEU A 86 30.85 3.47 -18.54
N HIS A 87 31.13 4.77 -18.55
CA HIS A 87 31.46 5.52 -19.78
C HIS A 87 32.92 5.37 -20.16
N GLY A 88 33.20 5.14 -21.45
CA GLY A 88 34.56 5.03 -21.97
C GLY A 88 35.26 3.74 -21.58
N PHE A 89 34.49 2.71 -21.19
CA PHE A 89 35.00 1.39 -20.82
C PHE A 89 35.82 0.76 -21.94
N GLU A 90 35.54 1.11 -23.19
CA GLU A 90 36.23 0.62 -24.39
C GLU A 90 37.72 1.00 -24.43
N HIS A 91 38.13 2.01 -23.65
CA HIS A 91 39.50 2.53 -23.61
C HIS A 91 40.22 2.22 -22.29
N TYR A 92 39.58 1.48 -21.39
CA TYR A 92 40.10 1.19 -20.06
C TYR A 92 40.67 -0.22 -19.97
N THR A 93 41.71 -0.34 -19.17
CA THR A 93 42.36 -1.61 -18.83
C THR A 93 41.93 -2.06 -17.43
N ALA A 94 42.26 -3.30 -17.05
CA ALA A 94 41.92 -3.83 -15.72
C ALA A 94 42.43 -2.95 -14.56
N ASN A 95 43.55 -2.24 -14.73
CA ASN A 95 44.14 -1.38 -13.69
C ASN A 95 43.43 -0.03 -13.52
N ASP A 96 42.61 0.39 -14.49
CA ASP A 96 41.87 1.65 -14.42
C ASP A 96 40.62 1.55 -13.55
N TYR A 97 40.24 0.32 -13.19
CA TYR A 97 39.12 0.02 -12.32
C TYR A 97 39.57 -0.29 -10.91
N SER A 98 38.79 0.15 -9.92
CA SER A 98 38.95 -0.29 -8.54
C SER A 98 37.61 -0.56 -7.88
N LEU A 99 37.55 -1.61 -7.05
CA LEU A 99 36.42 -1.92 -6.20
C LEU A 99 36.76 -1.50 -4.77
N ALA A 100 36.14 -0.42 -4.30
CA ALA A 100 36.18 -0.01 -2.91
C ALA A 100 34.90 -0.44 -2.18
N ALA A 101 35.00 -0.69 -0.88
CA ALA A 101 33.83 -0.93 -0.05
C ALA A 101 33.90 -0.12 1.25
N PHE A 102 32.77 0.44 1.63
CA PHE A 102 32.57 1.09 2.90
C PHE A 102 31.60 0.27 3.73
N HIS A 103 32.07 -0.19 4.88
CA HIS A 103 31.28 -0.98 5.82
C HIS A 103 30.97 -0.10 7.04
N PRO A 104 29.73 0.36 7.22
CA PRO A 104 29.37 1.17 8.38
C PRO A 104 29.44 0.29 9.64
N MET A 105 30.54 0.36 10.39
CA MET A 105 30.67 -0.32 11.69
C MET A 105 30.12 0.57 12.82
N LYS A 106 29.37 -0.02 13.76
CA LYS A 106 29.29 0.56 15.11
C LYS A 106 30.65 0.38 15.79
N CYS A 107 31.32 1.47 16.12
CA CYS A 107 32.41 1.42 17.09
C CYS A 107 31.83 0.94 18.43
N ARG A 108 32.35 -0.16 18.97
CA ARG A 108 31.99 -0.74 20.29
C ARG A 108 32.28 0.20 21.49
N ALA A 109 32.64 1.45 21.25
CA ALA A 109 33.02 2.43 22.24
C ALA A 109 31.84 3.36 22.56
N SER A 110 30.81 2.82 23.23
CA SER A 110 29.96 3.52 24.22
C SER A 110 28.69 2.71 24.52
N GLU A 111 28.84 1.47 24.97
CA GLU A 111 27.77 0.76 25.72
C GLU A 111 28.34 0.30 27.07
N ASN A 112 28.85 1.25 27.85
CA ASN A 112 28.70 1.14 29.30
C ASN A 112 27.40 1.84 29.61
N HIS A 113 26.31 1.07 29.77
CA HIS A 113 25.24 1.22 30.77
C HIS A 113 24.17 0.14 30.50
N GLY A 114 24.33 -0.98 31.21
CA GLY A 114 23.31 -1.93 31.65
C GLY A 114 22.12 -2.27 30.74
N ALA A 115 22.20 -3.43 30.10
CA ALA A 115 21.08 -4.38 30.05
C ALA A 115 21.63 -5.79 29.86
N ALA A 116 21.13 -6.73 30.65
CA ALA A 116 21.50 -8.14 30.59
C ALA A 116 21.27 -8.69 29.18
N ILE A 117 22.28 -9.38 28.65
CA ILE A 117 22.18 -10.10 27.38
C ILE A 117 21.47 -11.42 27.68
N ASP A 118 20.19 -11.48 27.33
CA ASP A 118 19.52 -12.73 27.07
C ASP A 118 20.28 -13.46 25.95
N GLN A 119 20.60 -14.72 26.21
CA GLN A 119 21.13 -15.63 25.20
C GLN A 119 20.05 -15.90 24.15
N GLU A 120 19.95 -15.02 23.16
CA GLU A 120 19.26 -15.34 21.91
C GLU A 120 20.15 -16.23 21.06
N SER A 121 19.82 -17.51 21.14
CA SER A 121 19.93 -18.55 20.13
C SER A 121 20.27 -18.04 18.73
N ALA A 122 21.28 -18.65 18.11
CA ALA A 122 21.61 -18.47 16.70
C ALA A 122 20.35 -18.55 15.83
N PRO A 123 20.14 -17.64 14.85
CA PRO A 123 19.03 -17.78 13.93
C PRO A 123 19.23 -19.07 13.15
N ALA A 124 18.18 -19.89 13.14
CA ALA A 124 18.09 -21.08 12.31
C ALA A 124 18.42 -20.71 10.86
N GLN A 125 19.17 -21.58 10.18
CA GLN A 125 19.56 -21.43 8.79
C GLN A 125 18.30 -21.40 7.90
N GLU A 126 17.82 -20.21 7.57
CA GLU A 126 16.98 -19.99 6.40
C GLU A 126 17.91 -19.94 5.17
N GLU A 127 17.72 -20.87 4.25
CA GLU A 127 18.45 -20.95 2.99
C GLU A 127 18.29 -19.63 2.20
N GLY A 128 19.33 -18.80 2.18
CA GLY A 128 19.38 -17.58 1.36
C GLY A 128 19.81 -16.30 2.05
N VAL A 129 19.94 -16.25 3.38
CA VAL A 129 20.34 -15.02 4.08
C VAL A 129 21.87 -14.87 4.06
N THR A 130 22.39 -14.32 2.97
CA THR A 130 23.80 -13.93 2.81
C THR A 130 24.08 -12.55 3.43
N LYS A 131 23.46 -12.23 4.57
CA LYS A 131 23.46 -10.87 5.14
C LYS A 131 24.25 -10.86 6.46
N TRP A 132 25.43 -10.24 6.46
CA TRP A 132 26.25 -10.05 7.68
C TRP A 132 26.04 -8.67 8.33
N TRP A 133 25.28 -7.79 7.68
CA TRP A 133 24.92 -6.46 8.17
C TRP A 133 23.48 -6.44 8.71
N ARG A 134 23.17 -5.47 9.58
CA ARG A 134 21.78 -5.18 9.98
C ARG A 134 21.15 -4.18 9.00
N ASP A 135 19.83 -4.16 8.91
CA ASP A 135 19.08 -3.11 8.21
C ASP A 135 19.49 -1.71 8.73
N GLY A 136 19.75 -0.79 7.81
CA GLY A 136 20.27 0.56 8.07
C GLY A 136 21.79 0.66 8.23
N TYR A 137 22.51 -0.47 8.14
CA TYR A 137 23.97 -0.55 8.17
C TYR A 137 24.50 -1.29 6.94
N GLU A 138 23.88 -1.08 5.78
CA GLU A 138 24.26 -1.74 4.54
C GLU A 138 25.68 -1.32 4.11
N PRO A 139 26.52 -2.26 3.67
CA PRO A 139 27.78 -1.92 3.05
C PRO A 139 27.53 -1.23 1.71
N PHE A 140 28.33 -0.20 1.43
CA PHE A 140 28.35 0.45 0.13
C PHE A 140 29.55 -0.03 -0.66
N TYR A 141 29.32 -0.47 -1.90
CA TYR A 141 30.37 -0.83 -2.83
C TYR A 141 30.52 0.30 -3.83
N PHE A 142 31.75 0.67 -4.16
CA PHE A 142 32.05 1.70 -5.14
C PHE A 142 32.94 1.09 -6.20
N VAL A 143 32.41 1.02 -7.42
CA VAL A 143 33.20 0.73 -8.61
C VAL A 143 33.67 2.05 -9.17
N VAL A 144 34.97 2.30 -9.11
CA VAL A 144 35.58 3.55 -9.55
C VAL A 144 36.30 3.30 -10.87
N SER A 145 36.02 4.15 -11.84
CA SER A 145 36.73 4.27 -13.12
C SER A 145 37.26 5.70 -13.26
N PRO A 146 38.12 6.00 -14.26
CA PRO A 146 38.69 7.34 -14.42
C PRO A 146 37.66 8.45 -14.65
N LYS A 147 36.47 8.13 -15.16
CA LYS A 147 35.39 9.11 -15.44
C LYS A 147 34.15 8.95 -14.57
N ASP A 148 33.85 7.73 -14.14
CA ASP A 148 32.62 7.42 -13.42
C ASP A 148 32.88 6.69 -12.10
N ILE A 149 31.97 6.92 -11.14
CA ILE A 149 31.88 6.15 -9.91
C ILE A 149 30.46 5.56 -9.84
N VAL A 150 30.37 4.24 -9.80
CA VAL A 150 29.11 3.51 -9.59
C VAL A 150 29.04 3.05 -8.14
N GLN A 151 28.00 3.48 -7.43
CA GLN A 151 27.73 3.02 -6.08
C GLN A 151 26.75 1.83 -6.13
N GLY A 152 27.23 0.66 -5.73
CA GLY A 152 26.41 -0.52 -5.48
C GLY A 152 25.94 -0.57 -4.03
N ARG A 153 24.68 -0.91 -3.82
CA ARG A 153 24.09 -1.20 -2.51
C ARG A 153 23.44 -2.58 -2.57
N PRO A 154 23.52 -3.39 -1.50
CA PRO A 154 22.69 -4.58 -1.41
C PRO A 154 21.22 -4.18 -1.49
N ARG A 155 20.40 -4.99 -2.18
CA ARG A 155 18.95 -4.78 -2.22
C ARG A 155 18.40 -4.87 -0.81
N ASP A 156 17.71 -3.81 -0.39
CA ASP A 156 16.96 -3.81 0.86
C ASP A 156 15.57 -4.44 0.67
N THR A 157 14.82 -4.54 1.75
CA THR A 157 13.45 -5.08 1.70
C THR A 157 12.51 -4.15 0.93
N GLU A 158 12.79 -2.85 0.89
CA GLU A 158 11.99 -1.83 0.21
C GLU A 158 12.17 -1.85 -1.31
N ASP A 159 13.39 -2.03 -1.80
CA ASP A 159 13.77 -2.30 -3.18
C ASP A 159 13.07 -3.58 -3.66
N ARG A 160 13.05 -4.60 -2.81
CA ARG A 160 12.33 -5.84 -3.12
C ARG A 160 10.83 -5.59 -3.25
N ILE A 161 10.24 -4.80 -2.35
CA ILE A 161 8.82 -4.43 -2.38
C ILE A 161 8.52 -3.60 -3.64
N SER A 162 9.30 -2.56 -3.94
CA SER A 162 9.12 -1.71 -5.12
C SER A 162 9.24 -2.52 -6.42
N TRP A 163 10.18 -3.46 -6.47
CA TRP A 163 10.29 -4.41 -7.57
C TRP A 163 9.03 -5.28 -7.69
N MET A 164 8.50 -5.82 -6.59
CA MET A 164 7.25 -6.59 -6.63
C MET A 164 6.06 -5.74 -7.10
N LEU A 165 5.96 -4.49 -6.65
CA LEU A 165 4.90 -3.57 -7.05
C LEU A 165 4.93 -3.27 -8.55
N SER A 166 6.12 -3.01 -9.12
CA SER A 166 6.28 -2.81 -10.58
C SER A 166 5.94 -4.04 -11.42
N HIS A 167 6.03 -5.24 -10.84
CA HIS A 167 5.72 -6.51 -11.50
C HIS A 167 4.29 -7.01 -11.20
N GLY A 168 3.47 -6.22 -10.49
CA GLY A 168 2.09 -6.57 -10.16
C GLY A 168 1.94 -7.64 -9.09
N ARG A 169 3.00 -7.97 -8.35
CA ARG A 169 3.01 -8.99 -7.28
C ARG A 169 2.62 -8.37 -5.93
N PHE A 170 1.42 -7.80 -5.86
CA PHE A 170 0.97 -7.04 -4.70
C PHE A 170 0.74 -7.88 -3.43
N GLU A 171 0.19 -9.09 -3.56
CA GLU A 171 -0.10 -9.95 -2.41
C GLU A 171 1.18 -10.44 -1.73
N GLU A 172 2.21 -10.74 -2.51
CA GLU A 172 3.52 -11.11 -1.98
C GLU A 172 4.18 -9.93 -1.28
N ALA A 173 4.13 -8.73 -1.89
CA ALA A 173 4.63 -7.51 -1.26
C ALA A 173 3.94 -7.23 0.08
N LEU A 174 2.61 -7.38 0.14
CA LEU A 174 1.86 -7.21 1.38
C LEU A 174 2.27 -8.25 2.43
N SER A 175 2.47 -9.51 2.03
CA SER A 175 2.90 -10.56 2.96
C SER A 175 4.26 -10.28 3.59
N LEU A 176 5.20 -9.66 2.85
CA LEU A 176 6.50 -9.25 3.39
C LEU A 176 6.35 -8.11 4.42
N VAL A 177 5.48 -7.14 4.11
CA VAL A 177 5.17 -6.04 5.03
C VAL A 177 4.51 -6.56 6.31
N GLU A 178 3.58 -7.52 6.21
CA GLU A 178 2.89 -8.10 7.36
C GLU A 178 3.78 -8.97 8.25
N ARG A 179 4.83 -9.58 7.68
CA ARG A 179 5.86 -10.30 8.45
C ARG A 179 6.78 -9.38 9.26
N GLY A 180 6.65 -8.06 9.11
CA GLY A 180 7.49 -7.07 9.81
C GLY A 180 8.88 -6.91 9.20
N GLU A 181 9.09 -7.40 7.97
CA GLU A 181 10.37 -7.25 7.24
C GLU A 181 10.59 -5.81 6.71
N SER A 182 9.53 -5.00 6.68
CA SER A 182 9.61 -3.56 6.41
C SER A 182 9.44 -2.78 7.71
N SER A 183 10.45 -2.01 8.09
CA SER A 183 10.40 -1.20 9.32
C SER A 183 9.58 0.09 9.16
N GLU A 184 9.21 0.47 7.92
CA GLU A 184 8.57 1.75 7.62
C GLU A 184 7.06 1.63 7.41
N LEU A 185 6.29 2.40 8.19
CA LEU A 185 4.84 2.56 8.02
C LEU A 185 4.50 3.11 6.62
N SER A 186 5.36 3.97 6.07
CA SER A 186 5.27 4.54 4.73
C SER A 186 5.24 3.47 3.64
N THR A 187 6.03 2.41 3.79
CA THR A 187 6.13 1.31 2.82
C THR A 187 4.82 0.50 2.79
N ARG A 188 4.17 0.30 3.93
CA ARG A 188 2.83 -0.31 3.99
C ARG A 188 1.79 0.54 3.25
N GLU A 189 1.77 1.84 3.50
CA GLU A 189 0.84 2.77 2.86
C GLU A 189 1.02 2.79 1.35
N LEU A 190 2.27 2.76 0.88
CA LEU A 190 2.60 2.71 -0.55
C LEU A 190 2.13 1.40 -1.20
N VAL A 191 2.36 0.24 -0.56
CA VAL A 191 1.86 -1.06 -1.03
C VAL A 191 0.33 -1.08 -1.07
N ALA A 192 -0.32 -0.60 -0.02
CA ALA A 192 -1.79 -0.50 0.05
C ALA A 192 -2.35 0.40 -1.06
N GLN A 193 -1.73 1.56 -1.29
CA GLN A 193 -2.13 2.47 -2.34
C GLN A 193 -1.98 1.83 -3.72
N ALA A 194 -0.80 1.29 -4.03
CA ALA A 194 -0.52 0.68 -5.33
C ALA A 194 -1.42 -0.53 -5.62
N TYR A 195 -1.71 -1.35 -4.61
CA TYR A 195 -2.59 -2.52 -4.77
C TYR A 195 -4.03 -2.09 -5.04
N LEU A 196 -4.57 -1.15 -4.27
CA LEU A 196 -5.93 -0.65 -4.48
C LEU A 196 -6.05 0.11 -5.81
N GLU A 197 -5.06 0.91 -6.21
CA GLU A 197 -5.04 1.58 -7.52
C GLU A 197 -5.07 0.56 -8.67
N HIS A 198 -4.32 -0.53 -8.55
CA HIS A 198 -4.36 -1.62 -9.52
C HIS A 198 -5.76 -2.28 -9.58
N LEU A 199 -6.36 -2.62 -8.44
CA LEU A 199 -7.69 -3.22 -8.40
C LEU A 199 -8.77 -2.30 -8.96
N MET A 200 -8.68 -1.00 -8.71
CA MET A 200 -9.56 0.01 -9.31
C MET A 200 -9.38 0.07 -10.83
N SER A 201 -8.14 0.01 -11.32
CA SER A 201 -7.86 0.00 -12.76
C SER A 201 -8.41 -1.25 -13.45
N CYS A 202 -8.37 -2.40 -12.77
CA CYS A 202 -8.95 -3.67 -13.23
C CYS A 202 -10.47 -3.77 -13.02
N SER A 203 -11.15 -2.73 -12.53
CA SER A 203 -12.59 -2.72 -12.23
C SER A 203 -13.04 -3.79 -11.21
N LYS A 204 -12.14 -4.26 -10.35
CA LYS A 204 -12.40 -5.27 -9.32
C LYS A 204 -12.81 -4.63 -8.00
N PHE A 205 -13.94 -3.91 -8.01
CA PHE A 205 -14.36 -3.09 -6.86
C PHE A 205 -14.73 -3.91 -5.62
N ALA A 206 -15.31 -5.09 -5.79
CA ALA A 206 -15.68 -5.98 -4.69
C ALA A 206 -14.44 -6.55 -3.96
N GLU A 207 -13.47 -7.06 -4.71
CA GLU A 207 -12.20 -7.54 -4.14
C GLU A 207 -11.51 -6.39 -3.40
N ALA A 208 -11.42 -5.19 -3.99
CA ALA A 208 -10.84 -4.02 -3.35
C ALA A 208 -11.53 -3.67 -2.02
N ALA A 209 -12.87 -3.65 -1.98
CA ALA A 209 -13.61 -3.34 -0.77
C ALA A 209 -13.35 -4.34 0.38
N THR A 210 -13.24 -5.63 0.08
CA THR A 210 -12.94 -6.66 1.08
C THR A 210 -11.50 -6.55 1.63
N LEU A 211 -10.58 -6.01 0.85
CA LEU A 211 -9.18 -5.84 1.21
C LEU A 211 -8.92 -4.54 1.98
N CYS A 212 -9.78 -3.52 1.85
CA CYS A 212 -9.64 -2.23 2.53
C CYS A 212 -9.42 -2.36 4.06
N PRO A 213 -10.16 -3.19 4.83
CA PRO A 213 -9.91 -3.39 6.25
C PRO A 213 -8.49 -3.90 6.56
N ARG A 214 -7.96 -4.83 5.75
CA ARG A 214 -6.62 -5.41 5.94
C ARG A 214 -5.52 -4.43 5.54
N LEU A 215 -5.74 -3.65 4.47
CA LEU A 215 -4.75 -2.74 3.90
C LEU A 215 -4.65 -1.41 4.66
N LEU A 216 -5.80 -0.77 4.93
CA LEU A 216 -5.86 0.58 5.48
C LEU A 216 -5.82 0.62 7.01
N GLN A 217 -6.28 -0.45 7.67
CA GLN A 217 -6.24 -0.61 9.14
C GLN A 217 -6.67 0.68 9.87
N GLY A 218 -5.85 1.17 10.81
CA GLY A 218 -6.09 2.36 11.62
C GLY A 218 -5.89 3.71 10.90
N ASN A 219 -5.52 3.74 9.62
CA ASN A 219 -5.24 5.01 8.93
C ASN A 219 -6.53 5.68 8.42
N ALA A 220 -7.08 6.59 9.24
CA ALA A 220 -8.27 7.37 8.92
C ALA A 220 -8.15 8.18 7.61
N ALA A 221 -6.99 8.79 7.36
CA ALA A 221 -6.77 9.64 6.18
C ALA A 221 -6.79 8.81 4.88
N ALA A 222 -6.21 7.61 4.92
CA ALA A 222 -6.24 6.69 3.78
C ALA A 222 -7.68 6.20 3.52
N TRP A 223 -8.44 5.85 4.56
CA TRP A 223 -9.86 5.53 4.43
C TRP A 223 -10.68 6.65 3.78
N GLU A 224 -10.51 7.90 4.23
CA GLU A 224 -11.21 9.04 3.65
C GLU A 224 -10.90 9.20 2.16
N ARG A 225 -9.62 9.14 1.79
CA ARG A 225 -9.19 9.19 0.37
C ARG A 225 -9.88 8.10 -0.44
N TRP A 226 -9.88 6.86 0.04
CA TRP A 226 -10.49 5.74 -0.67
C TRP A 226 -12.01 5.85 -0.74
N VAL A 227 -12.69 6.35 0.30
CA VAL A 227 -14.13 6.67 0.25
C VAL A 227 -14.42 7.67 -0.89
N TYR A 228 -13.64 8.73 -1.03
CA TYR A 228 -13.80 9.68 -2.15
C TYR A 228 -13.50 9.04 -3.51
N MET A 229 -12.48 8.18 -3.63
CA MET A 229 -12.17 7.48 -4.88
C MET A 229 -13.30 6.52 -5.30
N PHE A 230 -13.85 5.74 -4.37
CA PHE A 230 -15.00 4.86 -4.63
C PHE A 230 -16.27 5.66 -4.96
N ALA A 231 -16.44 6.85 -4.37
CA ALA A 231 -17.53 7.77 -4.71
C ALA A 231 -17.45 8.24 -6.18
N GLN A 232 -16.24 8.59 -6.66
CA GLN A 232 -16.03 9.01 -8.06
C GLN A 232 -16.38 7.91 -9.06
N VAL A 233 -16.09 6.65 -8.72
CA VAL A 233 -16.38 5.48 -9.56
C VAL A 233 -17.83 4.98 -9.39
N ARG A 234 -18.63 5.61 -8.51
CA ARG A 234 -20.01 5.22 -8.18
C ARG A 234 -20.14 3.78 -7.66
N GLN A 235 -19.08 3.26 -7.04
CA GLN A 235 -19.02 1.90 -6.47
C GLN A 235 -18.91 1.93 -4.94
N LEU A 236 -19.26 3.07 -4.35
CA LEU A 236 -19.30 3.26 -2.90
C LEU A 236 -20.25 2.31 -2.14
N PRO A 237 -21.37 1.81 -2.72
CA PRO A 237 -22.20 0.80 -2.06
C PRO A 237 -21.43 -0.47 -1.69
N THR A 238 -20.46 -0.88 -2.51
CA THR A 238 -19.64 -2.08 -2.26
C THR A 238 -18.68 -1.90 -1.09
N LEU A 239 -18.22 -0.66 -0.85
CA LEU A 239 -17.32 -0.34 0.26
C LEU A 239 -18.07 -0.15 1.58
N ALA A 240 -19.32 0.32 1.51
CA ALA A 240 -20.08 0.78 2.68
C ALA A 240 -20.15 -0.22 3.86
N PRO A 241 -20.31 -1.54 3.66
CA PRO A 241 -20.35 -2.51 4.76
C PRO A 241 -19.01 -2.69 5.49
N HIS A 242 -17.89 -2.33 4.85
CA HIS A 242 -16.54 -2.52 5.37
C HIS A 242 -15.97 -1.25 6.03
N ILE A 243 -16.73 -0.15 6.05
CA ILE A 243 -16.25 1.11 6.59
C ILE A 243 -16.17 1.05 8.12
N PRO A 244 -15.02 1.42 8.71
CA PRO A 244 -14.86 1.42 10.16
C PRO A 244 -15.71 2.51 10.83
N VAL A 245 -16.25 2.16 11.99
CA VAL A 245 -17.15 3.02 12.79
C VAL A 245 -16.42 3.64 13.99
N GLU A 246 -15.53 2.89 14.63
CA GLU A 246 -14.86 3.32 15.87
C GLU A 246 -13.33 3.40 15.70
N GLU A 247 -12.69 2.35 15.18
CA GLU A 247 -11.24 2.30 14.96
C GLU A 247 -10.91 2.05 13.49
N PRO A 248 -10.59 3.07 12.68
CA PRO A 248 -10.62 4.51 12.95
C PRO A 248 -11.99 5.16 12.67
N ARG A 249 -12.37 6.14 13.50
CA ARG A 249 -13.52 7.02 13.23
C ARG A 249 -13.16 8.04 12.15
N LEU A 250 -13.90 8.05 11.05
CA LEU A 250 -13.70 8.98 9.93
C LEU A 250 -14.36 10.34 10.20
N ARG A 251 -14.06 11.33 9.36
CA ARG A 251 -14.80 12.60 9.37
C ARG A 251 -16.28 12.39 9.03
N THR A 252 -17.12 13.24 9.61
CA THR A 252 -18.58 13.28 9.37
C THR A 252 -18.91 13.35 7.87
N THR A 253 -18.14 14.13 7.10
CA THR A 253 -18.32 14.28 5.66
C THR A 253 -18.14 12.97 4.89
N ALA A 254 -17.28 12.05 5.35
CA ALA A 254 -17.07 10.77 4.69
C ALA A 254 -18.31 9.88 4.80
N TYR A 255 -18.89 9.77 6.01
CA TYR A 255 -20.14 9.03 6.23
C TYR A 255 -21.32 9.64 5.45
N GLU A 256 -21.40 10.97 5.39
CA GLU A 256 -22.43 11.67 4.62
C GLU A 256 -22.32 11.42 3.11
N VAL A 257 -21.10 11.34 2.57
CA VAL A 257 -20.87 11.00 1.15
C VAL A 257 -21.32 9.57 0.87
N VAL A 258 -21.05 8.63 1.78
CA VAL A 258 -21.52 7.24 1.66
C VAL A 258 -23.04 7.19 1.61
N LEU A 259 -23.71 7.77 2.62
CA LEU A 259 -25.17 7.80 2.67
C LEU A 259 -25.78 8.55 1.48
N SER A 260 -25.19 9.66 1.05
CA SER A 260 -25.64 10.41 -0.12
C SER A 260 -25.50 9.61 -1.41
N SER A 261 -24.49 8.75 -1.53
CA SER A 261 -24.30 7.89 -2.71
C SER A 261 -25.36 6.78 -2.79
N LEU A 262 -25.74 6.21 -1.64
CA LEU A 262 -26.76 5.16 -1.55
C LEU A 262 -28.17 5.70 -1.87
N LEU A 263 -28.41 7.00 -1.66
CA LEU A 263 -29.67 7.64 -2.05
C LEU A 263 -29.89 7.70 -3.57
N ALA A 264 -28.82 7.63 -4.38
CA ALA A 264 -28.91 7.79 -5.82
C ALA A 264 -29.66 6.61 -6.50
N SER A 265 -29.42 5.39 -6.04
CA SER A 265 -29.95 4.14 -6.62
C SER A 265 -31.02 3.53 -5.72
N THR A 266 -32.16 3.13 -6.30
CA THR A 266 -33.25 2.50 -5.53
C THR A 266 -32.88 1.13 -4.96
N SER A 267 -31.97 0.40 -5.61
CA SER A 267 -31.43 -0.88 -5.12
C SER A 267 -30.69 -0.75 -3.79
N ASP A 268 -30.10 0.42 -3.56
CA ASP A 268 -29.15 0.63 -2.46
C ASP A 268 -29.85 1.21 -1.22
N HIS A 269 -31.15 1.51 -1.33
CA HIS A 269 -31.97 2.00 -0.22
C HIS A 269 -32.10 0.97 0.90
N GLU A 270 -32.12 -0.33 0.59
CA GLU A 270 -32.14 -1.38 1.60
C GLU A 270 -30.83 -1.43 2.40
N GLU A 271 -29.70 -1.26 1.72
CA GLU A 271 -28.40 -1.26 2.37
C GLU A 271 -28.22 0.01 3.20
N MET A 272 -28.72 1.15 2.73
CA MET A 272 -28.78 2.39 3.51
C MET A 272 -29.55 2.20 4.83
N LEU A 273 -30.71 1.53 4.80
CA LEU A 273 -31.49 1.23 6.00
C LEU A 273 -30.72 0.36 6.98
N ARG A 274 -30.00 -0.66 6.49
CA ARG A 274 -29.14 -1.51 7.34
C ARG A 274 -28.03 -0.70 7.99
N LEU A 275 -27.33 0.12 7.20
CA LEU A 275 -26.22 0.94 7.71
C LEU A 275 -26.68 1.95 8.76
N ILE A 276 -27.82 2.62 8.56
CA ILE A 276 -28.38 3.56 9.55
C ILE A 276 -28.73 2.85 10.88
N LYS A 277 -29.16 1.59 10.82
CA LYS A 277 -29.45 0.79 12.03
C LYS A 277 -28.19 0.30 12.74
N ILE A 278 -27.13 0.01 11.99
CA ILE A 278 -25.85 -0.51 12.54
C ILE A 278 -24.96 0.63 13.05
N TRP A 279 -24.92 1.76 12.33
CA TRP A 279 -24.05 2.88 12.66
C TRP A 279 -24.60 3.67 13.85
N PRO A 280 -23.78 3.95 14.89
CA PRO A 280 -24.21 4.74 16.01
C PRO A 280 -24.53 6.17 15.56
N SER A 281 -25.78 6.56 15.75
CA SER A 281 -26.33 7.84 15.30
C SER A 281 -25.73 9.07 16.00
N LYS A 282 -25.05 8.88 17.13
CA LYS A 282 -24.47 9.98 17.93
C LYS A 282 -23.12 10.44 17.37
N GLY A 283 -23.18 11.39 16.44
CA GLY A 283 -22.04 12.19 15.98
C GLY A 283 -21.28 11.65 14.77
N LEU A 284 -21.74 10.58 14.12
CA LEU A 284 -21.11 10.06 12.89
C LEU A 284 -21.54 10.81 11.63
N TYR A 285 -22.81 11.22 11.55
CA TYR A 285 -23.35 11.95 10.40
C TYR A 285 -24.40 12.96 10.87
N SER A 286 -24.64 14.01 10.09
CA SER A 286 -25.77 14.92 10.34
C SER A 286 -27.07 14.29 9.86
N ALA A 287 -27.89 13.79 10.80
CA ALA A 287 -29.19 13.20 10.48
C ALA A 287 -30.13 14.19 9.78
N GLU A 288 -30.03 15.49 10.10
CA GLU A 288 -30.80 16.57 9.47
C GLU A 288 -30.47 16.69 7.98
N HIS A 289 -29.17 16.82 7.66
CA HIS A 289 -28.71 16.96 6.27
C HIS A 289 -29.06 15.75 5.39
N ILE A 290 -28.95 14.53 5.95
CA ILE A 290 -29.30 13.32 5.22
C ILE A 290 -30.83 13.22 5.03
N CYS A 291 -31.62 13.63 6.01
CA CYS A 291 -33.09 13.73 5.87
C CYS A 291 -33.48 14.68 4.73
N GLU A 292 -32.94 15.90 4.71
CA GLU A 292 -33.26 16.88 3.66
C GLU A 292 -32.92 16.35 2.27
N LYS A 293 -31.76 15.71 2.12
CA LYS A 293 -31.36 15.05 0.86
C LYS A 293 -32.28 13.90 0.47
N ALA A 294 -32.68 13.08 1.44
CA ALA A 294 -33.61 11.98 1.20
C ALA A 294 -35.00 12.49 0.77
N GLN A 295 -35.51 13.53 1.41
CA GLN A 295 -36.77 14.18 1.06
C GLN A 295 -36.73 14.83 -0.33
N ALA A 296 -35.70 15.61 -0.62
CA ALA A 296 -35.52 16.20 -1.95
C ALA A 296 -35.47 15.14 -3.06
N ARG A 297 -34.94 13.94 -2.74
CA ARG A 297 -34.91 12.79 -3.65
C ARG A 297 -36.29 12.15 -3.83
N VAL A 298 -37.09 12.05 -2.77
CA VAL A 298 -38.50 11.61 -2.80
C VAL A 298 -39.33 12.57 -3.65
N ASP A 299 -39.21 13.87 -3.42
CA ASP A 299 -39.97 14.89 -4.15
C ASP A 299 -39.66 14.88 -5.65
N LYS A 300 -38.39 14.63 -6.00
CA LYS A 300 -37.94 14.72 -7.40
C LYS A 300 -38.21 13.48 -8.24
N TYR A 301 -38.07 12.26 -7.70
CA TYR A 301 -38.28 11.04 -8.50
C TYR A 301 -39.19 10.00 -7.84
N GLY A 302 -39.96 10.39 -6.84
CA GLY A 302 -40.87 9.52 -6.11
C GLY A 302 -40.19 8.76 -4.97
N GLY A 303 -40.97 8.44 -3.95
CA GLY A 303 -40.53 7.66 -2.80
C GLY A 303 -40.68 6.16 -3.01
N SER A 304 -39.69 5.40 -2.56
CA SER A 304 -39.82 3.96 -2.31
C SER A 304 -40.30 3.75 -0.87
N THR A 305 -41.03 2.66 -0.60
CA THR A 305 -41.41 2.29 0.77
C THR A 305 -40.18 2.22 1.69
N VAL A 306 -39.09 1.65 1.18
CA VAL A 306 -37.81 1.55 1.90
C VAL A 306 -37.19 2.92 2.18
N LEU A 307 -37.35 3.89 1.26
CA LEU A 307 -36.82 5.24 1.45
C LEU A 307 -37.62 6.01 2.51
N TYR A 308 -38.93 5.84 2.55
CA TYR A 308 -39.75 6.38 3.64
C TYR A 308 -39.40 5.74 4.98
N GLU A 309 -39.09 4.44 5.02
CA GLU A 309 -38.58 3.78 6.24
C GLU A 309 -37.24 4.36 6.68
N VAL A 310 -36.32 4.64 5.74
CA VAL A 310 -35.06 5.32 6.04
C VAL A 310 -35.31 6.70 6.64
N ILE A 311 -36.21 7.50 6.06
CA ILE A 311 -36.55 8.84 6.57
C ILE A 311 -37.17 8.74 7.97
N ALA A 312 -38.04 7.75 8.21
CA ALA A 312 -38.62 7.52 9.54
C ALA A 312 -37.55 7.19 10.58
N GLU A 313 -36.59 6.32 10.27
CA GLU A 313 -35.47 6.02 11.19
C GLU A 313 -34.58 7.25 11.45
N LEU A 314 -34.34 8.08 10.43
CA LEU A 314 -33.59 9.32 10.60
C LEU A 314 -34.36 10.34 11.47
N TYR A 315 -35.69 10.43 11.35
CA TYR A 315 -36.49 11.30 12.22
C TYR A 315 -36.57 10.80 13.67
N LYS A 316 -36.60 9.48 13.89
CA LYS A 316 -36.45 8.91 15.24
C LYS A 316 -35.14 9.34 15.88
N ILE A 317 -34.04 9.36 15.12
CA ILE A 317 -32.72 9.82 15.58
C ILE A 317 -32.74 11.31 15.94
N GLN A 318 -33.45 12.13 15.16
CA GLN A 318 -33.62 13.57 15.45
C GLN A 318 -34.54 13.85 16.64
N GLY A 319 -35.38 12.87 17.03
CA GLY A 319 -36.41 13.03 18.07
C GLY A 319 -37.70 13.70 17.57
N ASN A 320 -37.88 13.85 16.25
CA ASN A 320 -39.10 14.41 15.68
C ASN A 320 -40.16 13.32 15.49
N MET A 321 -40.88 12.99 16.56
CA MET A 321 -41.81 11.86 16.58
C MET A 321 -43.09 12.11 15.77
N ASP A 322 -43.54 13.36 15.63
CA ASP A 322 -44.71 13.72 14.83
C ASP A 322 -44.48 13.43 13.33
N ALA A 323 -43.32 13.81 12.80
CA ALA A 323 -42.97 13.53 11.40
C ALA A 323 -42.79 12.02 11.13
N VAL A 324 -42.28 11.26 12.13
CA VAL A 324 -42.25 9.79 12.04
C VAL A 324 -43.66 9.24 11.93
N LEU A 325 -44.59 9.75 12.73
CA LEU A 325 -45.98 9.31 12.72
C LEU A 325 -46.64 9.55 11.36
N ASP A 326 -46.46 10.75 10.79
CA ASP A 326 -46.98 11.08 9.46
C ASP A 326 -46.47 10.11 8.37
N ILE A 327 -45.19 9.73 8.43
CA ILE A 327 -44.60 8.78 7.49
C ILE A 327 -45.12 7.36 7.74
N LEU A 328 -45.22 6.91 8.99
CA LEU A 328 -45.73 5.57 9.31
C LEU A 328 -47.20 5.41 8.91
N LEU A 329 -48.03 6.45 9.07
CA LEU A 329 -49.40 6.49 8.58
C LEU A 329 -49.46 6.44 7.05
N SER A 330 -48.55 7.15 6.35
CA SER A 330 -48.45 7.09 4.89
C SER A 330 -48.08 5.69 4.37
N LEU A 331 -47.28 4.95 5.15
CA LEU A 331 -46.88 3.57 4.89
C LEU A 331 -47.93 2.52 5.30
N ARG A 332 -49.03 2.93 5.97
CA ARG A 332 -50.10 2.06 6.49
C ARG A 332 -49.61 0.84 7.28
N ARG A 333 -48.52 0.99 8.04
CA ARG A 333 -48.00 -0.10 8.88
C ARG A 333 -48.83 -0.25 10.16
N GLN A 334 -49.04 -1.48 10.62
CA GLN A 334 -49.70 -1.74 11.90
C GLN A 334 -48.79 -1.42 13.11
N ASP A 335 -47.48 -1.27 12.88
CA ASP A 335 -46.49 -0.92 13.91
C ASP A 335 -46.66 0.51 14.46
N VAL A 336 -47.55 1.31 13.86
CA VAL A 336 -47.85 2.69 14.32
C VAL A 336 -48.44 2.68 15.74
N PHE A 337 -49.31 1.72 16.06
CA PHE A 337 -50.00 1.65 17.35
C PHE A 337 -49.05 1.45 18.55
N PRO A 338 -48.14 0.45 18.56
CA PRO A 338 -47.16 0.34 19.64
C PRO A 338 -46.22 1.55 19.69
N PHE A 339 -45.86 2.14 18.53
CA PHE A 339 -45.00 3.32 18.49
C PHE A 339 -45.63 4.55 19.16
N VAL A 340 -46.95 4.78 18.99
CA VAL A 340 -47.69 5.87 19.65
C VAL A 340 -47.71 5.69 21.17
N LEU A 341 -47.92 4.45 21.63
CA LEU A 341 -47.94 4.11 23.05
C LEU A 341 -46.56 4.30 23.70
N GLU A 342 -45.51 3.79 23.07
CA GLU A 342 -44.13 3.86 23.58
C GLU A 342 -43.62 5.30 23.70
N ASN A 343 -44.01 6.18 22.77
CA ASN A 343 -43.58 7.58 22.74
C ASN A 343 -44.58 8.57 23.36
N GLN A 344 -45.67 8.08 23.97
CA GLN A 344 -46.73 8.89 24.61
C GLN A 344 -47.35 9.95 23.68
N LEU A 345 -47.48 9.65 22.37
CA LEU A 345 -47.99 10.58 21.36
C LEU A 345 -49.53 10.56 21.26
N LEU A 346 -50.22 10.43 22.39
CA LEU A 346 -51.68 10.26 22.42
C LEU A 346 -52.42 11.50 21.86
N HIS A 347 -51.85 12.69 22.01
CA HIS A 347 -52.39 13.92 21.40
C HIS A 347 -52.31 13.90 19.87
N ALA A 348 -51.29 13.25 19.28
CA ALA A 348 -51.17 13.15 17.83
C ALA A 348 -52.14 12.11 17.25
N LEU A 349 -52.70 11.22 18.10
CA LEU A 349 -53.75 10.26 17.73
C LEU A 349 -55.04 10.99 17.36
N SER A 350 -55.49 11.96 18.18
CA SER A 350 -56.72 12.72 17.93
C SER A 350 -56.65 13.52 16.63
N ASP A 351 -55.50 14.15 16.38
CA ASP A 351 -55.30 15.02 15.22
C ASP A 351 -55.25 14.27 13.89
N ARG A 352 -54.97 12.96 13.92
CA ARG A 352 -54.74 12.12 12.74
C ARG A 352 -55.63 10.86 12.71
N LEU A 353 -56.75 10.90 13.43
CA LEU A 353 -57.71 9.80 13.60
C LEU A 353 -58.11 9.11 12.28
N GLU A 354 -58.32 9.90 11.22
CA GLU A 354 -58.69 9.38 9.89
C GLU A 354 -57.63 8.41 9.35
N GLY A 355 -56.35 8.71 9.56
CA GLY A 355 -55.24 7.87 9.14
C GLY A 355 -55.16 6.56 9.93
N PHE A 356 -55.43 6.60 11.23
CA PHE A 356 -55.45 5.41 12.09
C PHE A 356 -56.65 4.50 11.80
N MET A 357 -57.85 5.05 11.65
CA MET A 357 -59.05 4.30 11.29
C MET A 357 -58.92 3.63 9.92
N ALA A 358 -58.21 4.25 8.97
CA ALA A 358 -57.96 3.66 7.65
C ALA A 358 -56.98 2.46 7.68
N ILE A 359 -56.20 2.30 8.75
CA ILE A 359 -55.26 1.19 8.93
C ILE A 359 -55.93 0.04 9.69
N ASP A 360 -56.50 0.34 10.86
CA ASP A 360 -57.15 -0.66 11.72
C ASP A 360 -58.18 0.02 12.65
N GLU A 361 -59.46 -0.14 12.32
CA GLU A 361 -60.58 0.46 13.05
C GLU A 361 -60.72 -0.11 14.46
N GLU A 362 -60.60 -1.43 14.63
CA GLU A 362 -60.80 -2.10 15.93
C GLU A 362 -59.71 -1.71 16.95
N ARG A 363 -58.45 -1.66 16.52
CA ARG A 363 -57.34 -1.25 17.40
C ARG A 363 -57.40 0.23 17.73
N THR A 364 -57.76 1.07 16.76
CA THR A 364 -57.91 2.52 16.98
C THR A 364 -59.02 2.81 18.00
N LEU A 365 -60.19 2.17 17.85
CA LEU A 365 -61.30 2.32 18.80
C LEU A 365 -60.95 1.77 20.19
N SER A 366 -60.25 0.64 20.26
CA SER A 366 -59.81 0.08 21.54
C SER A 366 -58.87 1.04 22.28
N LEU A 367 -57.92 1.64 21.57
CA LEU A 367 -57.00 2.65 22.11
C LEU A 367 -57.72 3.93 22.55
N LEU A 368 -58.68 4.41 21.77
CA LEU A 368 -59.50 5.57 22.14
C LEU A 368 -60.33 5.33 23.39
N VAL A 369 -60.88 4.12 23.55
CA VAL A 369 -61.65 3.74 24.73
C VAL A 369 -60.76 3.62 25.96
N GLU A 370 -59.55 3.05 25.81
CA GLU A 370 -58.60 2.86 26.91
C GLU A 370 -57.97 4.18 27.39
N TYR A 371 -57.72 5.12 26.48
CA TYR A 371 -57.07 6.40 26.78
C TYR A 371 -58.03 7.61 26.67
N CYS A 372 -59.34 7.40 26.83
CA CYS A 372 -60.36 8.44 26.67
C CYS A 372 -60.17 9.65 27.62
N ASP A 373 -59.53 9.45 28.77
CA ASP A 373 -59.29 10.51 29.76
C ASP A 373 -58.07 11.41 29.41
N ASP A 374 -57.12 10.89 28.64
CA ASP A 374 -55.88 11.58 28.25
C ASP A 374 -55.98 12.28 26.88
N ILE A 375 -57.06 12.02 26.13
CA ILE A 375 -57.29 12.57 24.79
C ILE A 375 -58.31 13.71 24.91
N PRO A 376 -57.90 14.99 24.78
CA PRO A 376 -58.84 16.09 24.82
C PRO A 376 -59.77 16.01 23.61
N PRO A 377 -61.10 16.11 23.79
CA PRO A 377 -62.03 16.16 22.66
C PRO A 377 -61.72 17.42 21.84
N GLN A 378 -61.47 17.24 20.54
CA GLN A 378 -61.31 18.35 19.60
C GLN A 378 -62.58 19.21 19.64
N ASN A 379 -62.42 20.48 20.00
CA ASN A 379 -63.45 21.53 19.93
C ASN A 379 -63.56 22.08 18.51
#